data_AF-A0A059LIM3-F1
#
_entry.id   AF-A0A059LIM3-F1
#
_cell.length_a   1.000
_cell.length_b   1.000
_cell.length_c   1.000
_cell.angle_alpha   90.00
_cell.angle_beta   90.00
_cell.angle_gamma   90.00
#
_symmetry.space_group_name_H-M   'P 1'
#
loop_
_entity.id
_entity.type
_entity.pdbx_description
1 polymer ?
#
loop_
_entity_poly.entity_id
_entity_poly.type
_entity_poly.pdbx_seq_one_letter_code
_entity_poly.pdbx_strand_id
1 'polypeptide(L)'
;MEDRGWLCPHPPPAEPRLVLTNSLVDRKEPLVPQAGAASKKLTWYTCGPTVYDSAHVGHARNYLTFDVVRRVLEDYFGYNIQFVMNVTDVDDKIVFRARR
;
A
#
# COMPACT_ATOMS: atom_id res chain seq x y z
N MET A 1 -6.45 30.86 -47.39
CA MET A 1 -6.60 29.38 -47.39
C MET A 1 -5.51 28.88 -46.45
N GLU A 2 -5.75 29.00 -45.15
CA GLU A 2 -4.76 28.62 -44.13
C GLU A 2 -4.37 27.14 -44.26
N ASP A 3 -3.07 26.93 -44.40
CA ASP A 3 -2.37 25.65 -44.31
C ASP A 3 -2.59 25.05 -42.92
N ARG A 4 -3.57 24.14 -42.81
CA ARG A 4 -3.71 23.30 -41.62
C ARG A 4 -2.71 22.16 -41.74
N GLY A 5 -1.46 22.48 -41.41
CA GLY A 5 -0.37 21.52 -41.31
C GLY A 5 -0.79 20.30 -40.50
N TRP A 6 -0.43 19.12 -41.01
CA TRP A 6 -0.71 17.83 -40.38
C TRP A 6 -0.21 17.81 -38.93
N LEU A 7 -1.14 17.66 -37.97
CA LEU A 7 -0.80 17.39 -36.58
C LEU A 7 -0.64 15.88 -36.42
N CYS A 8 0.59 15.42 -36.28
CA CYS A 8 0.88 14.03 -35.97
C CYS A 8 0.19 13.66 -34.64
N PRO A 9 -0.74 12.67 -34.62
CA PRO A 9 -1.36 12.25 -33.37
C PRO A 9 -0.28 11.60 -32.50
N HIS A 10 0.20 12.33 -31.50
CA HIS A 10 1.03 11.73 -30.47
C HIS A 10 0.14 10.77 -29.65
N PRO A 11 0.56 9.51 -29.43
CA PRO A 11 -0.17 8.67 -28.49
C PRO A 11 -0.23 9.40 -27.14
N PRO A 12 -1.37 9.36 -26.43
CA PRO A 12 -1.42 9.95 -25.10
C PRO A 12 -0.26 9.36 -24.27
N PRO A 13 0.45 10.17 -23.49
CA PRO A 13 1.54 9.68 -22.67
C PRO A 13 1.02 8.50 -21.84
N ALA A 14 1.76 7.39 -21.85
CA ALA A 14 1.36 6.19 -21.12
C ALA A 14 1.08 6.58 -19.67
N GLU A 15 -0.15 6.32 -19.19
CA GLU A 15 -0.52 6.67 -17.83
C GLU A 15 0.48 6.05 -16.85
N PRO A 16 1.00 6.82 -15.88
CA PRO A 16 1.98 6.32 -14.93
C PRO A 16 1.39 5.14 -14.16
N ARG A 17 1.95 3.95 -14.39
CA ARG A 17 1.53 2.73 -13.70
C ARG A 17 2.21 2.65 -12.35
N LEU A 18 1.40 2.52 -11.31
CA LEU A 18 1.89 2.28 -9.95
C LEU A 18 2.56 0.90 -9.88
N VAL A 19 3.81 0.89 -9.41
CA VAL A 19 4.62 -0.32 -9.25
C VAL A 19 5.06 -0.46 -7.80
N LEU A 20 5.03 -1.69 -7.29
CA LEU A 20 5.44 -2.04 -5.93
C LEU A 20 6.52 -3.11 -5.98
N THR A 21 7.41 -3.12 -5.00
CA THR A 21 8.35 -4.23 -4.83
C THR A 21 7.61 -5.43 -4.26
N ASN A 22 7.60 -6.54 -5.00
CA ASN A 22 7.04 -7.81 -4.55
C ASN A 22 8.17 -8.68 -3.97
N SER A 23 8.20 -8.82 -2.64
CA SER A 23 9.20 -9.62 -1.93
C SER A 23 9.13 -11.12 -2.25
N LEU A 24 8.04 -11.64 -2.82
CA LEU A 24 7.93 -13.05 -3.22
C LEU A 24 8.85 -13.39 -4.40
N VAL A 25 9.07 -12.43 -5.30
CA VAL A 25 9.83 -12.58 -6.54
C VAL A 25 11.01 -11.61 -6.64
N ASP A 26 11.23 -10.82 -5.58
CA ASP A 26 12.26 -9.79 -5.43
C ASP A 26 12.39 -8.85 -6.64
N ARG A 27 11.24 -8.39 -7.16
CA ARG A 27 11.19 -7.45 -8.29
C ARG A 27 10.05 -6.47 -8.16
N LYS A 28 10.13 -5.38 -8.92
CA LYS A 28 9.03 -4.41 -9.03
C LYS A 28 7.97 -4.93 -9.99
N GLU A 29 6.72 -4.97 -9.54
CA GLU A 29 5.58 -5.42 -10.33
C GLU A 29 4.46 -4.36 -10.29
N PRO A 30 3.65 -4.25 -11.36
CA PRO A 30 2.52 -3.35 -11.36
C PRO A 30 1.50 -3.75 -10.28
N LEU A 31 0.96 -2.77 -9.56
CA LEU A 31 -0.16 -3.02 -8.65
C LEU A 31 -1.43 -3.27 -9.47
N VAL A 32 -1.90 -4.52 -9.49
CA VAL A 32 -3.15 -4.91 -10.12
C VAL A 32 -4.13 -5.37 -9.03
N PRO A 33 -5.27 -4.67 -8.84
CA PRO A 33 -6.25 -5.07 -7.84
C PRO A 33 -6.89 -6.42 -8.17
N GLN A 34 -7.23 -7.20 -7.13
CA GLN A 34 -7.88 -8.50 -7.28
C GLN A 34 -9.23 -8.40 -8.00
N ALA A 35 -9.96 -7.30 -7.81
CA ALA A 35 -11.23 -7.03 -8.50
C ALA A 35 -11.07 -6.67 -9.99
N GLY A 36 -9.83 -6.63 -10.52
CA GLY A 36 -9.51 -6.35 -11.92
C GLY A 36 -8.68 -5.08 -12.10
N ALA A 37 -7.98 -4.98 -13.24
CA ALA A 37 -7.04 -3.89 -13.52
C ALA A 37 -7.68 -2.49 -13.61
N ALA A 38 -8.95 -2.41 -13.99
CA ALA A 38 -9.71 -1.16 -14.03
C ALA A 38 -10.37 -0.79 -12.69
N SER A 39 -10.37 -1.71 -11.71
CA SER A 39 -10.97 -1.47 -10.41
C SER A 39 -10.11 -0.53 -9.58
N LYS A 40 -10.75 0.31 -8.77
CA LYS A 40 -10.09 1.11 -7.73
C LYS A 40 -10.24 0.51 -6.34
N LYS A 41 -10.88 -0.66 -6.19
CA LYS A 41 -11.03 -1.33 -4.89
C LYS A 41 -9.79 -2.16 -4.57
N LEU A 42 -9.14 -1.86 -3.45
CA LEU A 42 -7.96 -2.59 -2.96
C LEU A 42 -8.22 -3.12 -1.56
N THR A 43 -7.85 -4.37 -1.29
CA THR A 43 -7.82 -4.94 0.05
C THR A 43 -6.37 -5.05 0.50
N TRP A 44 -6.06 -4.57 1.69
CA TRP A 44 -4.70 -4.54 2.20
C TRP A 44 -4.65 -4.97 3.66
N TYR A 45 -3.84 -6.00 3.94
CA TYR A 45 -3.49 -6.44 5.29
C TYR A 45 -2.06 -6.05 5.70
N THR A 46 -1.89 -5.62 6.95
CA THR A 46 -0.56 -5.47 7.59
C THR A 46 -0.56 -6.10 8.97
N CYS A 47 0.57 -6.72 9.36
CA CYS A 47 0.75 -7.24 10.71
C CYS A 47 0.80 -6.09 11.72
N GLY A 48 -0.04 -6.15 12.76
CA GLY A 48 -0.02 -5.21 13.87
C GLY A 48 0.82 -5.68 15.06
N PRO A 49 0.72 -5.01 16.21
CA PRO A 49 1.61 -5.23 17.34
C PRO A 49 1.25 -6.47 18.16
N THR A 50 2.27 -7.07 18.78
CA THR A 50 2.09 -7.93 19.97
C THR A 50 2.12 -7.04 21.21
N VAL A 51 0.99 -6.90 21.90
CA VAL A 51 0.79 -5.90 22.97
C VAL A 51 1.36 -6.32 24.33
N TYR A 52 2.60 -6.84 24.35
CA TYR A 52 3.29 -7.20 25.59
C TYR A 52 3.99 -6.00 26.24
N ASP A 53 4.33 -4.94 25.51
CA ASP A 53 4.98 -3.75 26.08
C ASP A 53 4.53 -2.47 25.36
N SER A 54 4.94 -1.32 25.90
CA SER A 54 4.69 -0.01 25.31
C SER A 54 5.31 0.11 23.91
N ALA A 55 4.63 0.81 23.02
CA ALA A 55 5.12 1.03 21.67
C ALA A 55 6.40 1.88 21.67
N HIS A 56 7.47 1.40 21.02
CA HIS A 56 8.69 2.16 20.76
C HIS A 56 8.76 2.69 19.32
N VAL A 57 9.79 3.50 19.02
CA VAL A 57 9.98 4.18 17.72
C VAL A 57 10.01 3.23 16.51
N GLY A 58 10.38 1.97 16.72
CA GLY A 58 10.37 0.94 15.68
C GLY A 58 8.95 0.63 15.18
N HIS A 59 7.99 0.51 16.10
CA HIS A 59 6.58 0.35 15.75
C HIS A 59 6.06 1.60 15.03
N ALA A 60 6.39 2.79 15.53
CA ALA A 60 5.96 4.06 14.94
C ALA A 60 6.46 4.18 13.49
N ARG A 61 7.73 3.87 13.22
CA ARG A 61 8.30 3.90 11.86
C ARG A 61 7.49 3.02 10.90
N ASN A 62 7.16 1.80 11.30
CA ASN A 62 6.42 0.85 10.47
C ASN A 62 5.02 1.36 10.14
N TYR A 63 4.24 1.75 11.16
CA TYR A 63 2.87 2.20 10.97
C TYR A 63 2.77 3.53 10.21
N LEU A 64 3.70 4.46 10.46
CA LEU A 64 3.77 5.71 9.70
C LEU A 64 4.12 5.47 8.24
N THR A 65 5.03 4.54 7.94
CA THR A 65 5.39 4.21 6.56
C THR A 65 4.17 3.70 5.80
N PHE A 66 3.42 2.77 6.39
CA PHE A 66 2.21 2.24 5.76
C PHE A 66 1.07 3.26 5.68
N ASP A 67 0.93 4.15 6.67
CA ASP A 67 -0.06 5.24 6.60
C ASP A 67 0.25 6.22 5.45
N VAL A 68 1.51 6.62 5.28
CA VAL A 68 1.93 7.48 4.17
C VAL A 68 1.65 6.81 2.83
N VAL A 69 2.01 5.53 2.67
CA VAL A 69 1.73 4.81 1.43
C VAL A 69 0.23 4.72 1.18
N ARG A 70 -0.58 4.35 2.19
CA ARG A 70 -2.03 4.29 2.08
C ARG A 70 -2.63 5.62 1.63
N ARG A 71 -2.24 6.74 2.24
CA ARG A 71 -2.69 8.08 1.86
C ARG A 71 -2.31 8.44 0.42
N VAL A 72 -1.08 8.11 -0.01
CA VAL A 72 -0.68 8.33 -1.41
C VAL A 72 -1.57 7.51 -2.37
N LEU A 73 -1.88 6.27 -2.03
CA LEU A 73 -2.74 5.42 -2.86
C LEU A 73 -4.20 5.91 -2.91
N GLU A 74 -4.74 6.36 -1.78
CA GLU A 74 -6.10 6.89 -1.69
C GLU A 74 -6.21 8.27 -2.35
N ASP A 75 -5.39 9.24 -1.91
CA ASP A 75 -5.55 10.66 -2.24
C ASP A 75 -5.01 10.99 -3.64
N TYR A 76 -3.87 10.41 -4.03
CA TYR A 76 -3.23 10.72 -5.32
C TYR A 76 -3.67 9.78 -6.44
N PHE A 77 -3.81 8.47 -6.15
CA PHE A 77 -4.18 7.47 -7.17
C PHE A 77 -5.67 7.10 -7.18
N GLY A 78 -6.45 7.57 -6.19
CA GLY A 78 -7.91 7.40 -6.13
C GLY A 78 -8.35 5.97 -5.80
N TYR A 79 -7.52 5.18 -5.10
CA TYR A 79 -7.93 3.85 -4.67
C TYR A 79 -8.88 3.92 -3.47
N ASN A 80 -9.93 3.08 -3.48
CA ASN A 80 -10.77 2.78 -2.34
C ASN A 80 -10.17 1.57 -1.61
N ILE A 81 -9.51 1.81 -0.49
CA ILE A 81 -8.73 0.79 0.22
C ILE A 81 -9.49 0.30 1.46
N GLN A 82 -9.75 -1.01 1.50
CA GLN A 82 -10.09 -1.70 2.74
C GLN A 82 -8.79 -2.15 3.43
N PHE A 83 -8.36 -1.36 4.42
CA PHE A 83 -7.13 -1.62 5.17
C PHE A 83 -7.45 -2.34 6.49
N VAL A 84 -6.77 -3.45 6.76
CA VAL A 84 -6.94 -4.28 7.96
C VAL A 84 -5.59 -4.49 8.65
N MET A 85 -5.58 -4.31 9.97
CA MET A 85 -4.44 -4.60 10.82
C MET A 85 -4.91 -5.42 12.02
N ASN A 86 -4.21 -6.51 12.33
CA ASN A 86 -4.53 -7.34 13.49
C ASN A 86 -3.90 -6.77 14.77
N VAL A 87 -4.33 -7.29 15.92
CA VAL A 87 -3.62 -7.13 17.20
C VAL A 87 -3.33 -8.54 17.71
N THR A 88 -2.08 -8.80 18.09
CA THR A 88 -1.71 -10.07 18.71
C THR A 88 -1.81 -9.90 20.23
N ASP A 89 -2.93 -10.31 20.79
CA ASP A 89 -3.28 -10.22 22.22
C ASP A 89 -2.99 -11.52 23.00
N VAL A 90 -2.69 -12.62 22.30
CA VAL A 90 -2.23 -13.88 22.87
C VAL A 90 -0.91 -14.29 22.22
N ASP A 91 0.17 -14.28 23.01
CA ASP A 91 1.52 -14.67 22.61
C ASP A 91 2.34 -15.04 23.85
N ASP A 92 3.34 -15.91 23.70
CA ASP A 92 4.20 -16.34 24.81
C ASP A 92 4.85 -15.14 25.54
N LYS A 93 5.22 -14.08 24.81
CA LYS A 93 5.80 -12.85 25.40
C LYS A 93 4.84 -12.15 26.37
N ILE A 94 3.54 -12.20 26.09
CA ILE A 94 2.50 -11.62 26.94
C ILE A 94 2.38 -12.46 28.21
N VAL A 95 2.32 -13.79 28.08
CA VAL A 95 2.22 -14.72 29.23
C VAL A 95 3.44 -14.59 30.15
N PHE A 96 4.65 -14.54 29.61
CA PHE A 96 5.87 -14.39 30.41
C PHE A 96 5.94 -13.05 31.14
N ARG A 97 5.46 -11.96 30.55
CA ARG A 97 5.44 -10.66 31.21
C ARG A 97 4.36 -10.55 32.28
N ALA A 98 3.18 -11.14 32.06
CA ALA A 98 2.10 -11.13 33.06
C ALA A 98 2.43 -11.92 34.33
N ARG A 99 3.38 -12.87 34.25
CA ARG A 99 3.86 -13.69 35.37
C ARG A 99 5.06 -13.08 36.11
N ARG A 100 5.64 -11.98 35.61
CA ARG A 100 6.68 -11.21 36.30
C ARG A 100 6.04 -10.23 37.26
#